data_AF-A0Q0W5-F1
#
_entry.id   AF-A0Q0W5-F1
#
_cell.length_a   1.000
_cell.length_b   1.000
_cell.length_c   1.000
_cell.angle_alpha   90.00
_cell.angle_beta   90.00
_cell.angle_gamma   90.00
#
_symmetry.space_group_name_H-M   'P 1'
#
loop_
_entity.id
_entity.type
_entity.pdbx_description
1 polymer ?
#
loop_
_entity_poly.entity_id
_entity_poly.type
_entity_poly.pdbx_seq_one_letter_code
_entity_poly.pdbx_strand_id
1 'polypeptide(L)'
;MYLENLVALHIAIEKHYTPEMAFRYLDKVLEGEANPRIHQVWTNKDLEDIKKFRAQGLSFSKIGELYGTTAQAIFKVLDYKKKSCANSSIKSI
;
A
#
# COMPACT_ATOMS: atom_id res chain seq x y z
N MET A 1 17.52 16.93 8.06
CA MET A 1 17.49 16.32 9.41
C MET A 1 17.82 14.84 9.26
N TYR A 2 18.96 14.38 9.77
CA TYR A 2 19.41 12.99 9.58
C TYR A 2 18.66 11.98 10.47
N LEU A 3 18.16 12.43 11.62
CA LEU A 3 17.53 11.58 12.62
C LEU A 3 16.20 10.98 12.15
N GLU A 4 15.32 11.79 11.54
CA GLU A 4 14.02 11.33 11.05
C GLU A 4 14.16 10.22 10.01
N ASN A 5 15.14 10.36 9.12
CA ASN A 5 15.40 9.38 8.07
C ASN A 5 15.89 8.04 8.65
N LEU A 6 16.77 8.09 9.67
CA LEU A 6 17.22 6.89 10.39
C LEU A 6 16.09 6.22 11.17
N VAL A 7 15.23 7.01 11.81
CA VAL A 7 14.06 6.50 12.54
C VAL A 7 13.05 5.87 11.58
N ALA A 8 12.79 6.49 10.43
CA ALA A 8 11.93 5.93 9.39
C ALA A 8 12.50 4.60 8.84
N LEU A 9 13.81 4.53 8.60
CA LEU A 9 14.48 3.27 8.20
C LEU A 9 14.32 2.18 9.27
N HIS A 10 14.47 2.53 10.54
CA HIS A 10 14.28 1.58 11.63
C HIS A 10 12.84 1.05 11.70
N ILE A 11 11.85 1.95 11.60
CA ILE A 11 10.42 1.59 11.55
C ILE A 11 10.12 0.72 10.33
N ALA A 12 10.70 1.03 9.17
CA ALA A 12 10.53 0.25 7.95
C ALA A 12 11.02 -1.19 8.13
N ILE A 13 12.14 -1.39 8.81
CA ILE A 13 12.69 -2.72 9.10
C ILE A 13 11.82 -3.45 10.13
N GLU A 14 11.49 -2.79 11.24
CA GLU A 14 10.75 -3.41 12.36
C GLU A 14 9.33 -3.82 11.96
N LYS A 15 8.68 -3.02 11.10
CA LYS A 15 7.29 -3.21 10.67
C LYS A 15 7.15 -3.83 9.28
N HIS A 16 8.25 -4.07 8.57
CA HIS A 16 8.27 -4.44 7.14
C HIS A 16 7.49 -3.46 6.24
N TYR A 17 7.63 -2.16 6.51
CA TYR A 17 6.98 -1.10 5.76
C TYR A 17 7.88 -0.55 4.66
N THR A 18 7.29 0.03 3.61
CA THR A 18 8.04 0.84 2.66
C THR A 18 8.52 2.13 3.34
N PRO A 19 9.59 2.78 2.84
CA PRO A 19 10.10 4.03 3.41
C PRO A 19 9.01 5.11 3.55
N GLU A 20 8.11 5.23 2.58
CA GLU A 20 7.01 6.20 2.57
C GLU A 20 5.97 5.91 3.65
N MET A 21 5.72 4.64 3.95
CA MET A 21 4.82 4.22 5.03
C MET A 21 5.46 4.47 6.39
N ALA A 22 6.77 4.29 6.52
CA ALA A 22 7.50 4.60 7.74
C ALA A 22 7.55 6.11 8.04
N PHE A 23 7.69 6.96 7.01
CA PHE A 23 7.57 8.41 7.19
C PHE A 23 6.17 8.81 7.66
N ARG A 24 5.11 8.28 7.03
CA ARG A 24 3.74 8.53 7.48
C ARG A 24 3.48 8.02 8.90
N TYR A 25 4.17 6.96 9.33
CA TYR A 25 4.12 6.51 10.72
C TYR A 25 4.73 7.54 11.65
N LEU A 26 5.93 8.00 11.31
CA LEU A 26 6.68 8.97 12.08
C LEU A 26 5.89 10.28 12.24
N ASP A 27 5.29 10.79 11.15
CA ASP A 27 4.45 12.00 11.18
C ASP A 27 3.31 11.88 12.18
N LYS A 28 2.58 10.75 12.17
CA LYS A 28 1.46 10.52 13.11
C LYS A 28 1.91 10.35 14.56
N VAL A 29 3.06 9.72 14.79
CA VAL A 29 3.65 9.62 16.13
C VAL A 29 4.04 11.01 16.64
N LEU A 30 4.60 11.85 15.77
CA LEU A 30 4.93 13.24 16.10
C LEU A 30 3.68 14.09 16.38
N GLU A 31 2.56 13.81 15.72
CA GLU A 31 1.25 14.42 16.01
C GLU A 31 0.61 13.93 17.33
N GLY A 32 1.20 12.93 17.99
CA GLY A 32 0.76 12.45 19.31
C GLY A 32 -0.09 11.17 19.29
N GLU A 33 -0.19 10.47 18.17
CA GLU A 33 -0.81 9.13 18.14
C GLU A 33 0.17 8.09 18.73
N ALA A 34 -0.19 7.48 19.87
CA ALA A 34 0.65 6.47 20.52
C ALA A 34 0.71 5.12 19.77
N ASN A 35 -0.23 4.85 18.87
CA ASN A 35 -0.23 3.64 18.03
C ASN A 35 -0.96 3.89 16.70
N PRO A 36 -0.35 4.62 15.77
CA PRO A 36 -0.99 4.97 14.51
C PRO A 36 -1.18 3.72 13.67
N ARG A 37 -2.45 3.33 13.46
CA ARG A 37 -2.78 2.31 12.46
C ARG A 37 -2.62 2.92 11.08
N ILE A 38 -1.57 2.56 10.38
CA ILE A 38 -1.44 2.97 8.97
C ILE A 38 -2.21 2.00 8.12
N HIS A 39 -3.29 2.50 7.54
CA HIS A 39 -3.91 1.84 6.41
C HIS A 39 -3.05 2.12 5.18
N GLN A 40 -2.62 1.07 4.48
CA GLN A 40 -2.05 1.21 3.14
C GLN A 40 -3.13 1.85 2.26
N VAL A 41 -2.98 3.14 1.97
CA VAL A 41 -3.87 3.84 1.03
C VAL A 41 -3.36 3.49 -0.36
N TRP A 42 -4.13 2.65 -1.06
CA TRP A 42 -3.84 2.29 -2.45
C TRP A 42 -4.18 3.46 -3.37
N THR A 43 -3.16 4.04 -3.99
CA THR A 43 -3.35 5.12 -4.96
C THR A 43 -3.72 4.53 -6.32
N ASN A 44 -4.38 5.31 -7.18
CA ASN A 44 -4.63 4.88 -8.56
C ASN A 44 -3.34 4.52 -9.32
N LYS A 45 -2.22 5.21 -9.02
CA LYS A 45 -0.89 4.88 -9.57
C LYS A 45 -0.40 3.50 -9.15
N ASP A 46 -0.50 3.17 -7.85
CA ASP A 46 -0.14 1.84 -7.33
C ASP A 46 -0.90 0.72 -8.05
N LEU A 47 -2.17 0.96 -8.37
CA LEU A 47 -3.00 0.01 -9.11
C LEU A 47 -2.56 -0.17 -10.56
N GLU A 48 -2.16 0.91 -11.23
CA GLU A 48 -1.62 0.83 -12.58
C GLU A 48 -0.29 0.08 -12.60
N ASP A 49 0.55 0.29 -11.60
CA ASP A 49 1.82 -0.42 -11.49
C ASP A 49 1.59 -1.91 -11.15
N ILE A 50 0.65 -2.25 -10.25
CA ILE A 50 0.22 -3.65 -10.04
C ILE A 50 -0.26 -4.29 -11.36
N LYS A 51 -1.03 -3.56 -12.18
CA LYS A 51 -1.46 -4.07 -13.50
C LYS A 51 -0.29 -4.27 -14.46
N LYS A 52 0.68 -3.35 -14.47
CA LYS A 52 1.91 -3.48 -15.28
C LYS A 52 2.76 -4.66 -14.83
N PHE A 53 2.97 -4.85 -13.53
CA PHE A 53 3.69 -6.00 -12.98
C PHE A 53 3.00 -7.32 -13.33
N ARG A 54 1.66 -7.34 -13.34
CA ARG A 54 0.89 -8.49 -13.81
C ARG A 54 1.06 -8.73 -15.31
N ALA A 55 1.11 -7.68 -16.13
CA ALA A 55 1.37 -7.80 -17.57
C ALA A 55 2.80 -8.33 -17.85
N GLN A 56 3.75 -8.03 -16.98
CA GLN A 56 5.11 -8.58 -17.00
C GLN A 56 5.21 -10.02 -16.49
N GLY A 57 4.11 -10.60 -15.98
CA GLY A 57 4.07 -11.98 -15.50
C GLY A 57 4.50 -12.16 -14.04
N LEU A 58 4.62 -11.09 -13.24
CA LEU A 58 4.92 -11.22 -11.81
C LEU A 58 3.72 -11.82 -11.06
N SER A 59 4.01 -12.72 -10.11
CA SER A 59 3.01 -13.32 -9.25
C SER A 59 2.55 -12.35 -8.16
N PHE A 60 1.32 -12.52 -7.67
CA PHE A 60 0.78 -11.70 -6.58
C PHE A 60 1.61 -11.76 -5.29
N SER A 61 2.32 -12.86 -5.07
CA SER A 61 3.27 -12.98 -3.96
C SER A 61 4.42 -11.99 -4.12
N LYS A 62 5.04 -11.95 -5.31
CA LYS A 62 6.17 -11.07 -5.60
C LYS A 62 5.77 -9.59 -5.53
N ILE A 63 4.58 -9.27 -6.03
CA ILE A 63 4.02 -7.92 -5.93
C ILE A 63 3.70 -7.61 -4.46
N GLY A 64 3.21 -8.58 -3.69
CA GLY A 64 3.01 -8.44 -2.25
C GLY A 64 4.29 -8.01 -1.54
N GLU A 65 5.38 -8.75 -1.79
CA GLU A 65 6.70 -8.46 -1.26
C GLU A 65 7.19 -7.04 -1.61
N LEU A 66 6.99 -6.58 -2.85
CA LEU A 66 7.38 -5.23 -3.29
C LEU A 66 6.68 -4.11 -2.49
N TYR A 67 5.43 -4.32 -2.13
CA TYR A 67 4.65 -3.32 -1.38
C TYR A 67 4.65 -3.57 0.13
N GLY A 68 5.37 -4.60 0.63
CA GLY A 68 5.32 -4.98 2.04
C GLY A 68 3.94 -5.50 2.47
N THR A 69 3.18 -6.11 1.55
CA THR A 69 1.82 -6.59 1.76
C THR A 69 1.68 -8.08 1.46
N THR A 70 0.55 -8.67 1.84
CA THR A 70 0.22 -10.04 1.48
C THR A 70 -0.40 -10.13 0.09
N ALA A 71 -0.16 -11.24 -0.61
CA ALA A 71 -0.78 -11.51 -1.92
C ALA A 71 -2.32 -11.37 -1.90
N GLN A 72 -2.94 -11.70 -0.76
CA GLN A 72 -4.37 -11.59 -0.55
C GLN A 72 -4.87 -10.15 -0.47
N ALA A 73 -4.06 -9.23 0.07
CA ALA A 73 -4.36 -7.80 0.06
C ALA A 73 -4.39 -7.26 -1.37
N ILE A 74 -3.41 -7.62 -2.19
CA ILE A 74 -3.36 -7.24 -3.61
C ILE A 74 -4.55 -7.79 -4.39
N PHE A 75 -4.90 -9.06 -4.13
CA PHE A 75 -6.07 -9.67 -4.77
C PHE A 75 -7.37 -8.92 -4.39
N LYS A 76 -7.58 -8.61 -3.11
CA LYS A 76 -8.75 -7.85 -2.64
C LYS A 76 -8.83 -6.47 -3.29
N VAL A 77 -7.71 -5.80 -3.44
CA VAL A 77 -7.62 -4.45 -4.04
C VAL A 77 -8.01 -4.48 -5.52
N LEU A 78 -7.56 -5.49 -6.26
CA LEU A 78 -7.96 -5.71 -7.65
C LEU A 78 -9.45 -6.10 -7.78
N ASP A 79 -9.94 -6.98 -6.91
CA ASP A 79 -11.35 -7.43 -6.91
C ASP A 79 -12.32 -6.28 -6.58
N TYR A 80 -11.99 -5.46 -5.57
CA TYR A 80 -12.81 -4.32 -5.17
C TYR A 80 -12.98 -3.31 -6.31
N LYS A 81 -11.93 -3.06 -7.11
CA LYS A 81 -12.02 -2.17 -8.26
C LYS A 81 -12.75 -2.80 -9.45
N LYS A 82 -12.65 -4.11 -9.64
CA LYS A 82 -13.48 -4.82 -10.63
C LYS A 82 -14.97 -4.67 -10.31
N LYS A 83 -15.34 -4.79 -9.02
CA LYS A 83 -16.70 -4.53 -8.54
C LYS A 83 -17.11 -3.07 -8.63
N SER A 84 -16.23 -2.11 -8.37
CA SER A 84 -16.56 -0.69 -8.52
C SER A 84 -16.83 -0.31 -9.97
N CYS A 85 -16.03 -0.83 -10.92
CA CYS A 85 -16.26 -0.65 -12.36
C CYS A 85 -17.53 -1.37 -12.85
N ALA A 86 -17.85 -2.56 -12.30
CA ALA A 86 -19.08 -3.26 -12.62
C ALA A 86 -20.33 -2.54 -12.08
N ASN A 87 -20.28 -2.02 -10.85
CA ASN A 87 -21.38 -1.28 -10.23
C ASN A 87 -21.58 0.12 -10.85
N SER A 88 -20.55 0.75 -11.41
CA SER A 88 -20.72 2.00 -12.16
C SER A 88 -21.44 1.80 -13.50
N SER A 89 -21.37 0.62 -14.11
CA SER A 89 -22.13 0.31 -15.34
C SER A 89 -23.60 -0.02 -15.08
N ILE A 90 -23.98 -0.38 -13.85
CA ILE A 90 -25.38 -0.74 -13.51
C ILE A 90 -26.20 0.50 -13.11
N LYS A 91 -25.57 1.58 -12.63
CA LYS A 91 -26.26 2.80 -12.18
C LYS A 91 -26.68 3.77 -13.30
N SER A 92 -26.63 3.35 -14.57
CA SER A 92 -26.97 4.21 -15.73
C SER A 92 -28.24 3.76 -16.46
N ILE A 93 -29.15 3.04 -15.79
CA ILE A 93 -30.46 2.66 -16.33
C ILE A 93 -31.55 3.21 -15.42
#